data_AF-A0A6P8DCA6-F1
#
_entry.id   AF-A0A6P8DCA6-F1
#
_cell.length_a   1.000
_cell.length_b   1.000
_cell.length_c   1.000
_cell.angle_alpha   90.00
_cell.angle_beta   90.00
_cell.angle_gamma   90.00
#
_symmetry.space_group_name_H-M   'P 1'
#
loop_
_entity.id
_entity.type
_entity.pdbx_description
1 polymer ?
#
loop_
_entity_poly.entity_id
_entity_poly.type
_entity_poly.pdbx_seq_one_letter_code
_entity_poly.pdbx_strand_id
1 'polypeptide(L)'
;MATPRLVTGLLAFFLVLGLTMVATLIYTISIDGLPFRRELLTTWMAATLVDFYTVLAPIAVWVVYREANAFTAIVWVILLICLGSVTMSFYILLQLLKLSPQESAQDPMYHVLLRSFTKDPTEYKRKHSPVIIARITFSALGCLMLGTLLYTIFTDGSPFRKELLTPWMTATLIDFYINIAALSVWVIYKESSWISGFIWVLLLICFGGVSTCAFIVKELFQLTSQDPLYLVLLNNLNSIYVCLSSN
;
A
#
# COMPACT_ATOMS: atom_id res chain seq x y z
N MET A 1 3.77 -13.80 -21.78
CA MET A 1 4.72 -14.65 -21.01
C MET A 1 5.37 -13.79 -19.94
N ALA A 2 4.78 -13.71 -18.75
CA ALA A 2 5.56 -13.29 -17.58
C ALA A 2 6.54 -14.43 -17.30
N THR A 3 7.80 -14.25 -17.69
CA THR A 3 8.80 -15.31 -17.53
C THR A 3 9.01 -15.60 -16.04
N PRO A 4 9.40 -16.84 -15.64
CA PRO A 4 9.75 -17.18 -14.26
C PRO A 4 10.75 -16.19 -13.60
N ARG A 5 11.45 -15.40 -14.42
CA ARG A 5 12.33 -14.30 -14.03
C ARG A 5 11.61 -13.16 -13.30
N LEU A 6 10.36 -12.80 -13.67
CA LEU A 6 9.63 -11.70 -13.03
C LEU A 6 9.26 -12.06 -11.59
N VAL A 7 8.67 -13.23 -11.37
CA VAL A 7 8.29 -13.70 -10.02
C VAL A 7 9.52 -13.89 -9.16
N THR A 8 10.59 -14.48 -9.70
CA THR A 8 11.88 -14.59 -8.98
C THR A 8 12.44 -13.22 -8.61
N GLY A 9 12.36 -12.24 -9.52
CA GLY A 9 12.79 -10.86 -9.27
C GLY A 9 11.98 -10.19 -8.17
N LEU A 10 10.65 -10.34 -8.18
CA LEU A 10 9.77 -9.80 -7.15
C LEU A 10 10.00 -10.47 -5.79
N LEU A 11 10.19 -11.79 -5.76
CA LEU A 11 10.55 -12.52 -4.54
C LEU A 11 11.87 -12.00 -3.97
N ALA A 12 12.91 -11.88 -4.79
CA ALA A 12 14.19 -11.33 -4.35
C ALA A 12 14.04 -9.88 -3.84
N PHE A 13 13.27 -9.06 -4.56
CA PHE A 13 13.02 -7.67 -4.19
C PHE A 13 12.34 -7.54 -2.82
N PHE A 14 11.18 -8.17 -2.61
CA PHE A 14 10.47 -8.09 -1.33
C PHE A 14 11.22 -8.78 -0.19
N LEU A 15 12.01 -9.82 -0.47
CA LEU A 15 12.90 -10.44 0.53
C LEU A 15 13.97 -9.46 0.99
N VAL A 16 14.65 -8.78 0.07
CA VAL A 16 15.68 -7.78 0.40
C VAL A 16 15.08 -6.62 1.18
N LEU A 17 13.91 -6.12 0.78
CA LEU A 17 13.22 -5.04 1.50
C LEU A 17 12.84 -5.45 2.92
N GLY A 18 12.22 -6.62 3.09
CA GLY A 18 11.86 -7.15 4.40
C GLY A 18 13.07 -7.35 5.32
N LEU A 19 14.15 -7.95 4.80
CA LEU A 19 15.40 -8.12 5.56
C LEU A 19 16.06 -6.79 5.92
N THR A 20 16.03 -5.81 5.02
CA THR A 20 16.53 -4.45 5.28
C THR A 20 15.77 -3.80 6.44
N MET A 21 14.44 -3.92 6.45
CA MET A 21 13.62 -3.39 7.55
C MET A 21 13.90 -4.12 8.87
N VAL A 22 14.01 -5.45 8.85
CA VAL A 22 14.34 -6.23 10.06
C VAL A 22 15.71 -5.82 10.61
N ALA A 23 16.73 -5.69 9.76
CA ALA A 23 18.06 -5.24 10.16
C ALA A 23 18.02 -3.81 10.73
N THR A 24 17.23 -2.92 10.11
CA THR A 24 17.02 -1.54 10.60
C THR A 24 16.40 -1.54 11.99
N LEU A 25 15.34 -2.33 12.22
CA LEU A 25 14.69 -2.43 13.53
C LEU A 25 15.65 -2.98 14.59
N ILE A 26 16.36 -4.07 14.30
CA ILE A 26 17.33 -4.66 15.24
C ILE A 26 18.40 -3.63 15.60
N TYR A 27 18.96 -2.95 14.59
CA TYR A 27 19.97 -1.92 14.79
C TYR A 27 19.45 -0.76 15.65
N THR A 28 18.30 -0.18 15.27
CA THR A 28 17.69 0.96 16.00
C THR A 28 17.34 0.59 17.43
N ILE A 29 16.74 -0.58 17.67
CA ILE A 29 16.42 -1.07 19.01
C ILE A 29 17.69 -1.26 19.84
N SER A 30 18.78 -1.73 19.22
CA SER A 30 20.05 -1.97 19.92
C SER A 30 20.73 -0.67 20.37
N ILE A 31 20.59 0.41 19.62
CA ILE A 31 21.27 1.69 19.93
C ILE A 31 20.38 2.69 20.67
N ASP A 32 19.06 2.65 20.46
CA ASP A 32 18.13 3.68 20.96
C ASP A 32 16.99 3.09 21.82
N GLY A 33 16.93 1.76 21.97
CA GLY A 33 15.87 1.09 22.73
C GLY A 33 14.52 1.11 22.01
N LEU A 34 13.43 0.89 22.74
CA LEU A 34 12.08 0.75 22.16
C LEU A 34 11.47 2.10 21.71
N PRO A 35 10.55 2.10 20.72
CA PRO A 35 9.98 3.31 20.13
C PRO A 35 8.91 3.99 21.00
N PHE A 36 8.45 3.35 22.08
CA PHE A 36 7.29 3.77 22.86
C PHE A 36 7.63 4.91 23.85
N ARG A 37 8.13 6.03 23.34
CA ARG A 37 8.53 7.21 24.11
C ARG A 37 7.92 8.48 23.52
N ARG A 38 7.31 9.31 24.37
CA ARG A 38 6.69 10.58 23.93
C ARG A 38 7.68 11.57 23.33
N GLU A 39 8.94 11.51 23.77
CA GLU A 39 10.03 12.37 23.31
C GLU A 39 10.33 12.20 21.81
N LEU A 40 10.02 11.02 21.25
CA LEU A 40 10.22 10.75 19.83
C LEU A 40 9.12 11.37 18.95
N LEU A 41 7.98 11.73 19.54
CA LEU A 41 6.76 12.18 18.88
C LEU A 41 6.78 13.69 18.62
N THR A 42 7.85 14.17 17.98
CA THR A 42 7.97 15.55 17.49
C THR A 42 6.90 15.85 16.44
N THR A 43 6.63 17.12 16.13
CA THR A 43 5.63 17.51 15.12
C THR A 43 5.89 16.83 13.78
N TRP A 44 7.15 16.77 13.35
CA TRP A 44 7.54 16.09 12.12
C TRP A 44 7.39 14.57 12.19
N MET A 45 7.75 13.93 13.31
CA MET A 45 7.48 12.51 13.50
C MET A 45 5.98 12.22 13.44
N ALA A 46 5.14 13.05 14.08
CA ALA A 46 3.69 12.92 14.05
C ALA A 46 3.16 13.03 12.61
N ALA A 47 3.62 14.02 11.85
CA ALA A 47 3.26 14.18 10.44
C ALA A 47 3.68 12.96 9.59
N THR A 48 4.89 12.43 9.80
CA THR A 48 5.37 11.22 9.12
C THR A 48 4.55 9.99 9.51
N LEU A 49 4.11 9.86 10.76
CA LEU A 49 3.22 8.77 11.17
C LEU A 49 1.84 8.89 10.52
N VAL A 50 1.26 10.09 10.43
CA VAL A 50 0.00 10.32 9.71
C VAL A 50 0.15 9.92 8.24
N ASP A 51 1.27 10.27 7.62
CA ASP A 51 1.58 9.91 6.24
C ASP A 51 1.72 8.39 6.08
N PHE A 52 2.49 7.77 6.96
CA PHE A 52 2.70 6.33 7.01
C PHE A 52 1.40 5.55 7.11
N TYR A 53 0.51 5.92 8.03
CA TYR A 53 -0.79 5.25 8.14
C TYR A 53 -1.71 5.55 6.96
N THR A 54 -1.59 6.72 6.33
CA THR A 54 -2.30 7.04 5.09
C THR A 54 -1.90 6.10 3.96
N VAL A 55 -0.60 5.81 3.85
CA VAL A 55 -0.03 4.86 2.88
C VAL A 55 -0.39 3.40 3.23
N LEU A 56 -0.44 3.04 4.51
CA LEU A 56 -0.83 1.69 4.94
C LEU A 56 -2.32 1.41 4.76
N ALA A 57 -3.20 2.41 4.82
CA ALA A 57 -4.64 2.24 4.70
C ALA A 57 -5.08 1.43 3.45
N PRO A 58 -4.65 1.76 2.22
CA PRO A 58 -5.00 0.95 1.05
C PRO A 58 -4.42 -0.46 1.09
N ILE A 59 -3.23 -0.65 1.68
CA ILE A 59 -2.60 -1.97 1.84
C ILE A 59 -3.43 -2.82 2.81
N ALA A 60 -3.88 -2.25 3.93
CA ALA A 60 -4.75 -2.93 4.88
C ALA A 60 -6.09 -3.32 4.26
N VAL A 61 -6.70 -2.41 3.47
CA VAL A 61 -7.93 -2.70 2.72
C VAL A 61 -7.71 -3.85 1.74
N TRP A 62 -6.58 -3.86 1.04
CA TRP A 62 -6.22 -4.96 0.13
C TRP A 62 -6.07 -6.29 0.86
N VAL A 63 -5.37 -6.32 2.00
CA VAL A 63 -5.21 -7.53 2.84
C VAL A 63 -6.57 -8.06 3.30
N VAL A 64 -7.46 -7.19 3.78
CA VAL A 64 -8.82 -7.58 4.20
C VAL A 64 -9.64 -8.15 3.04
N TYR A 65 -9.53 -7.55 1.86
CA TYR A 65 -10.17 -8.07 0.65
C TYR A 65 -9.62 -9.44 0.25
N ARG A 66 -8.29 -9.62 0.36
CA ARG A 66 -7.59 -10.82 -0.10
C ARG A 66 -7.84 -12.03 0.80
N GLU A 67 -7.92 -11.83 2.10
CA GLU A 67 -8.12 -12.89 3.08
C GLU A 67 -9.56 -13.39 3.09
N ALA A 68 -9.72 -14.72 3.08
CA ALA A 68 -11.05 -15.34 3.15
C ALA A 68 -11.62 -15.36 4.57
N ASN A 69 -10.74 -15.54 5.55
CA ASN A 69 -11.10 -15.60 6.96
C ASN A 69 -10.90 -14.22 7.60
N ALA A 70 -11.98 -13.65 8.14
CA ALA A 70 -11.95 -12.37 8.83
C ALA A 70 -10.97 -12.34 10.01
N PHE A 71 -10.83 -13.44 10.75
CA PHE A 71 -9.87 -13.52 11.85
C PHE A 71 -8.43 -13.38 11.34
N THR A 72 -8.09 -14.08 10.25
CA THR A 72 -6.76 -14.01 9.63
C THR A 72 -6.51 -12.62 9.05
N ALA A 73 -7.50 -12.00 8.42
CA ALA A 73 -7.44 -10.62 7.97
C ALA A 73 -7.12 -9.65 9.11
N ILE A 74 -7.82 -9.77 10.25
CA ILE A 74 -7.60 -8.92 11.43
C ILE A 74 -6.18 -9.11 11.98
N VAL A 75 -5.70 -10.35 12.09
CA VAL A 75 -4.34 -10.63 12.53
C VAL A 75 -3.32 -9.96 11.61
N TRP A 76 -3.48 -10.07 10.29
CA TRP A 76 -2.59 -9.41 9.34
C TRP A 76 -2.64 -7.88 9.42
N VAL A 77 -3.82 -7.29 9.60
CA VAL A 77 -3.96 -5.84 9.77
C VAL A 77 -3.28 -5.37 11.05
N ILE A 78 -3.42 -6.09 12.17
CA ILE A 78 -2.70 -5.77 13.42
C ILE A 78 -1.18 -5.86 13.20
N LEU A 79 -0.70 -6.93 12.55
CA LEU A 79 0.71 -7.06 12.21
C LEU A 79 1.20 -5.94 11.27
N LEU A 80 0.37 -5.47 10.35
CA LEU A 80 0.70 -4.37 9.44
C LEU A 80 0.82 -3.04 10.20
N ILE A 81 -0.10 -2.78 11.13
CA ILE A 81 -0.07 -1.57 11.97
C ILE A 81 1.15 -1.59 12.91
N CYS A 82 1.50 -2.75 13.47
CA CYS A 82 2.57 -2.87 14.45
C CYS A 82 3.97 -3.00 13.85
N LEU A 83 4.13 -3.72 12.73
CA LEU A 83 5.43 -4.06 12.14
C LEU A 83 5.64 -3.45 10.74
N GLY A 84 4.64 -2.74 10.22
CA GLY A 84 4.74 -2.00 8.97
C GLY A 84 5.16 -2.86 7.78
N SER A 85 6.22 -2.41 7.12
CA SER A 85 6.75 -3.00 5.89
C SER A 85 7.32 -4.41 6.05
N VAL A 86 7.70 -4.83 7.26
CA VAL A 86 8.09 -6.24 7.51
C VAL A 86 6.92 -7.16 7.19
N THR A 87 5.75 -6.86 7.76
CA THR A 87 4.52 -7.62 7.54
C THR A 87 4.09 -7.54 6.08
N MET A 88 4.10 -6.34 5.49
CA MET A 88 3.73 -6.15 4.09
C MET A 88 4.62 -6.99 3.16
N SER A 89 5.94 -6.92 3.33
CA SER A 89 6.89 -7.67 2.52
C SER A 89 6.71 -9.17 2.70
N PHE A 90 6.58 -9.63 3.95
CA PHE A 90 6.35 -11.04 4.25
C PHE A 90 5.02 -11.54 3.67
N TYR A 91 3.95 -10.75 3.77
CA TYR A 91 2.65 -11.08 3.20
C TYR A 91 2.72 -11.23 1.69
N ILE A 92 3.35 -10.28 0.97
CA ILE A 92 3.52 -10.37 -0.48
C ILE A 92 4.38 -11.58 -0.87
N LEU A 93 5.47 -11.86 -0.14
CA LEU A 93 6.30 -13.05 -0.37
C LEU A 93 5.47 -14.34 -0.24
N LEU A 94 4.65 -14.46 0.81
CA LEU A 94 3.77 -15.61 0.98
C LEU A 94 2.79 -15.76 -0.20
N GLN A 95 2.23 -14.65 -0.70
CA GLN A 95 1.32 -14.70 -1.85
C GLN A 95 2.03 -15.06 -3.16
N LEU A 96 3.26 -14.56 -3.38
CA LEU A 96 4.07 -14.89 -4.54
C LEU A 96 4.51 -16.36 -4.53
N LEU A 97 4.86 -16.91 -3.37
CA LEU A 97 5.25 -18.32 -3.21
C LEU A 97 4.08 -19.30 -3.38
N LYS A 98 2.85 -18.86 -3.13
CA LYS A 98 1.63 -19.66 -3.34
C LYS A 98 1.21 -19.78 -4.82
N LEU A 99 1.80 -18.98 -5.72
CA LEU A 99 1.46 -19.03 -7.15
C LEU A 99 1.88 -20.36 -7.77
N SER A 100 0.98 -21.00 -8.51
CA SER A 100 1.35 -22.16 -9.32
C SER A 100 2.23 -21.73 -10.52
N PRO A 101 3.04 -22.65 -11.09
CA PRO A 101 3.87 -22.34 -12.26
C PRO A 101 3.08 -21.87 -13.49
N GLN A 102 1.80 -22.28 -13.61
CA GLN A 102 0.90 -21.89 -14.69
C GLN A 102 0.39 -20.46 -14.49
N GLU A 103 -0.06 -20.11 -13.27
CA GLU A 103 -0.51 -18.76 -12.92
C GLU A 103 0.63 -17.74 -12.96
N SER A 104 1.84 -18.16 -12.57
CA SER A 104 3.06 -17.37 -12.65
C SER A 104 3.42 -16.96 -14.08
N ALA A 105 3.04 -17.76 -15.09
CA ALA A 105 3.41 -17.53 -16.49
C ALA A 105 2.46 -16.58 -17.22
N GLN A 106 1.21 -16.47 -16.75
CA GLN A 106 0.15 -15.70 -17.38
C GLN A 106 0.15 -14.25 -16.91
N ASP A 107 -0.19 -13.99 -15.64
CA ASP A 107 -0.16 -12.65 -15.02
C ASP A 107 -0.01 -12.76 -13.48
N PRO A 108 1.21 -12.77 -12.93
CA PRO A 108 1.42 -12.99 -11.51
C PRO A 108 0.87 -11.85 -10.64
N MET A 109 0.80 -10.61 -11.15
CA MET A 109 0.25 -9.48 -10.39
C MET A 109 -1.27 -9.60 -10.27
N TYR A 110 -1.96 -10.00 -11.33
CA TYR A 110 -3.38 -10.31 -11.28
C TYR A 110 -3.70 -11.34 -10.19
N HIS A 111 -2.96 -12.45 -10.16
CA HIS A 111 -3.19 -13.54 -9.21
C HIS A 111 -2.78 -13.20 -7.76
N VAL A 112 -1.82 -12.29 -7.55
CA VAL A 112 -1.46 -11.81 -6.20
C VAL A 112 -2.50 -10.81 -5.67
N LEU A 113 -2.99 -9.91 -6.52
CA LEU A 113 -3.92 -8.85 -6.10
C LEU A 113 -5.33 -9.38 -5.85
N LEU A 114 -5.83 -10.28 -6.69
CA LEU A 114 -7.20 -10.78 -6.60
C LEU A 114 -7.33 -12.02 -5.74
N ARG A 115 -8.30 -11.99 -4.82
CA ARG A 115 -8.75 -13.20 -4.15
C ARG A 115 -9.24 -14.23 -5.18
N SER A 116 -8.71 -15.46 -5.13
CA SER A 116 -9.23 -16.60 -5.89
C SER A 116 -10.67 -16.88 -5.43
N PHE A 117 -11.66 -16.49 -6.22
CA PHE A 117 -13.06 -16.70 -5.90
C PHE A 117 -13.52 -18.10 -6.33
N THR A 118 -13.85 -18.95 -5.37
CA THR A 118 -14.98 -19.87 -5.53
C THR A 118 -16.23 -19.06 -5.18
N LYS A 119 -17.12 -18.85 -6.15
CA LYS A 119 -18.34 -18.04 -6.01
C LYS A 119 -19.20 -18.52 -4.83
N ASP A 120 -19.70 -17.58 -4.04
CA ASP A 120 -21.04 -17.70 -3.45
C ASP A 120 -21.83 -16.43 -3.80
N PRO A 121 -22.99 -16.53 -4.46
CA PRO A 121 -23.73 -15.40 -5.03
C PRO A 121 -24.72 -14.82 -4.03
N THR A 122 -24.29 -14.53 -2.80
CA THR A 122 -25.17 -13.98 -1.77
C THR A 122 -24.57 -12.75 -1.09
N GLU A 123 -25.39 -11.70 -1.09
CA GLU A 123 -25.35 -10.54 -0.19
C GLU A 123 -24.24 -9.49 -0.35
N TYR A 124 -24.63 -8.28 -0.74
CA TYR A 124 -25.20 -7.35 0.23
C TYR A 124 -25.86 -6.16 -0.52
N LYS A 125 -27.17 -5.95 -0.34
CA LYS A 125 -27.82 -4.68 -0.70
C LYS A 125 -27.30 -3.59 0.24
N ARG A 126 -26.12 -3.04 -0.06
CA ARG A 126 -25.54 -1.93 0.69
C ARG A 126 -26.26 -0.65 0.26
N LYS A 127 -26.86 0.06 1.22
CA LYS A 127 -27.60 1.32 1.00
C LYS A 127 -26.74 2.42 0.33
N HIS A 128 -25.41 2.28 0.39
CA HIS A 128 -24.44 3.14 -0.26
C HIS A 128 -23.44 2.31 -1.06
N SER A 129 -23.08 2.79 -2.26
CA SER A 129 -22.08 2.16 -3.11
C SER A 129 -20.71 2.13 -2.40
N PRO A 130 -20.03 0.97 -2.34
CA PRO A 130 -18.70 0.86 -1.74
C PRO A 130 -17.68 1.76 -2.43
N VAL A 131 -17.83 1.99 -3.74
CA VAL A 131 -16.99 2.91 -4.52
C VAL A 131 -17.16 4.35 -4.05
N ILE A 132 -18.40 4.80 -3.79
CA ILE A 132 -18.66 6.15 -3.27
C ILE A 132 -18.04 6.33 -1.87
N ILE A 133 -18.21 5.34 -1.00
CA ILE A 133 -17.60 5.37 0.35
C ILE A 133 -16.08 5.52 0.23
N ALA A 134 -15.44 4.69 -0.60
CA ALA A 134 -13.99 4.75 -0.80
C ALA A 134 -13.54 6.11 -1.36
N ARG A 135 -14.27 6.71 -2.31
CA ARG A 135 -13.95 8.05 -2.83
C ARG A 135 -13.93 9.09 -1.71
N ILE A 136 -14.97 9.11 -0.87
CA ILE A 136 -15.08 10.04 0.25
C ILE A 136 -13.95 9.79 1.26
N THR A 137 -13.71 8.54 1.64
CA THR A 137 -12.69 8.17 2.63
C THR A 137 -11.28 8.54 2.16
N PHE A 138 -10.87 8.14 0.95
CA PHE A 138 -9.52 8.45 0.45
C PHE A 138 -9.36 9.94 0.11
N SER A 139 -10.42 10.65 -0.29
CA SER A 139 -10.37 12.11 -0.45
C SER A 139 -10.18 12.80 0.89
N ALA A 140 -10.93 12.41 1.92
CA ALA A 140 -10.78 12.96 3.27
C ALA A 140 -9.40 12.67 3.85
N LEU A 141 -8.88 11.45 3.66
CA LEU A 141 -7.55 11.05 4.12
C LEU A 141 -6.43 11.83 3.39
N GLY A 142 -6.56 12.05 2.07
CA GLY A 142 -5.66 12.89 1.31
C GLY A 142 -5.67 14.36 1.78
N CYS A 143 -6.85 14.92 2.05
CA CYS A 143 -6.98 16.27 2.61
C CYS A 143 -6.41 16.38 4.02
N LEU A 144 -6.62 15.37 4.87
CA LEU A 144 -6.03 15.28 6.21
C LEU A 144 -4.51 15.31 6.13
N MET A 145 -3.92 14.49 5.26
CA MET A 145 -2.47 14.42 5.08
C MET A 145 -1.91 15.73 4.53
N LEU A 146 -2.56 16.32 3.52
CA LEU A 146 -2.18 17.63 2.97
C LEU A 146 -2.25 18.73 4.03
N GLY A 147 -3.32 18.77 4.82
CA GLY A 147 -3.48 19.72 5.92
C GLY A 147 -2.40 19.54 7.00
N THR A 148 -2.07 18.29 7.34
CA THR A 148 -1.00 17.95 8.29
C THR A 148 0.36 18.43 7.79
N LEU A 149 0.66 18.20 6.51
CA LEU A 149 1.91 18.65 5.88
C LEU A 149 2.00 20.18 5.88
N LEU A 150 0.96 20.87 5.43
CA LEU A 150 0.92 22.34 5.40
C LEU A 150 1.06 22.93 6.81
N TYR A 151 0.30 22.41 7.77
CA TYR A 151 0.37 22.82 9.16
C TYR A 151 1.81 22.70 9.69
N THR A 152 2.43 21.53 9.52
CA THR A 152 3.78 21.26 10.02
C THR A 152 4.82 22.13 9.34
N ILE A 153 4.69 22.40 8.03
CA ILE A 153 5.57 23.32 7.32
C ILE A 153 5.43 24.76 7.86
N PHE A 154 4.21 25.21 8.11
CA PHE A 154 3.97 26.57 8.61
C PHE A 154 4.41 26.75 10.05
N THR A 155 4.29 25.74 10.91
CA THR A 155 4.69 25.85 12.32
C THR A 155 6.17 25.56 12.55
N ASP A 156 6.70 24.53 11.89
CA ASP A 156 8.02 23.96 12.19
C ASP A 156 9.04 24.17 11.05
N GLY A 157 8.63 24.80 9.94
CA GLY A 157 9.50 25.11 8.82
C GLY A 157 9.80 23.89 7.93
N SER A 158 11.01 23.80 7.39
CA SER A 158 11.37 22.73 6.45
C SER A 158 11.59 21.36 7.14
N PRO A 159 11.17 20.24 6.51
CA PRO A 159 11.49 18.88 7.00
C PRO A 159 12.96 18.50 6.80
N PHE A 160 13.69 19.20 5.92
CA PHE A 160 15.04 18.82 5.53
C PHE A 160 16.10 19.33 6.53
N ARG A 161 16.05 18.79 7.75
CA ARG A 161 16.97 19.13 8.85
C ARG A 161 17.52 17.87 9.48
N LYS A 162 18.84 17.81 9.66
CA LYS A 162 19.51 16.63 10.25
C LYS A 162 19.07 16.36 11.69
N GLU A 163 18.69 17.39 12.43
CA GLU A 163 18.19 17.30 13.80
C GLU A 163 16.91 16.48 13.94
N LEU A 164 16.11 16.39 12.88
CA LEU A 164 14.88 15.60 12.86
C LEU A 164 15.15 14.10 12.64
N LEU A 165 16.32 13.74 12.09
CA LEU A 165 16.69 12.36 11.74
C LEU A 165 17.22 11.60 12.97
N THR A 166 16.40 11.51 14.01
CA THR A 166 16.65 10.60 15.14
C THR A 166 16.66 9.14 14.65
N PRO A 167 17.28 8.19 15.39
CA PRO A 167 17.32 6.78 14.99
C PRO A 167 15.93 6.21 14.65
N TRP A 168 14.93 6.54 15.46
CA TRP A 168 13.54 6.14 15.21
C TRP A 168 12.90 6.87 14.04
N MET A 169 13.17 8.17 13.82
CA MET A 169 12.68 8.86 12.62
C MET A 169 13.23 8.22 11.35
N THR A 170 14.53 7.91 11.33
CA THR A 170 15.17 7.23 10.21
C THR A 170 14.56 5.84 9.98
N ALA A 171 14.34 5.05 11.03
CA ALA A 171 13.69 3.75 10.92
C ALA A 171 12.26 3.86 10.35
N THR A 172 11.45 4.82 10.82
CA THR A 172 10.11 5.08 10.31
C THR A 172 10.12 5.51 8.84
N LEU A 173 11.08 6.35 8.44
CA LEU A 173 11.22 6.74 7.03
C LEU A 173 11.62 5.57 6.13
N ILE A 174 12.54 4.70 6.59
CA ILE A 174 12.90 3.48 5.86
C ILE A 174 11.65 2.60 5.69
N ASP A 175 10.89 2.37 6.77
CA ASP A 175 9.66 1.60 6.74
C ASP A 175 8.64 2.19 5.73
N PHE A 176 8.42 3.49 5.83
CA PHE A 176 7.56 4.25 4.93
C PHE A 176 7.94 4.06 3.46
N TYR A 177 9.22 4.23 3.11
CA TYR A 177 9.66 4.12 1.73
C TYR A 177 9.62 2.69 1.20
N ILE A 178 9.76 1.67 2.06
CA ILE A 178 9.54 0.28 1.64
C ILE A 178 8.06 0.06 1.27
N ASN A 179 7.12 0.62 2.03
CA ASN A 179 5.70 0.57 1.67
C ASN A 179 5.40 1.34 0.37
N ILE A 180 6.02 2.51 0.17
CA ILE A 180 5.94 3.25 -1.10
C ILE A 180 6.50 2.42 -2.27
N ALA A 181 7.60 1.68 -2.07
CA ALA A 181 8.16 0.82 -3.10
C ALA A 181 7.18 -0.30 -3.49
N ALA A 182 6.50 -0.91 -2.52
CA ALA A 182 5.47 -1.90 -2.79
C ALA A 182 4.27 -1.33 -3.56
N LEU A 183 3.77 -0.15 -3.15
CA LEU A 183 2.71 0.54 -3.89
C LEU A 183 3.16 0.93 -5.29
N SER A 184 4.42 1.33 -5.46
CA SER A 184 4.99 1.69 -6.76
C SER A 184 4.97 0.52 -7.73
N VAL A 185 5.23 -0.72 -7.27
CA VAL A 185 5.07 -1.93 -8.10
C VAL A 185 3.63 -2.07 -8.60
N TRP A 186 2.64 -1.85 -7.72
CA TRP A 186 1.23 -1.89 -8.10
C TRP A 186 0.85 -0.77 -9.07
N VAL A 187 1.30 0.47 -8.83
CA VAL A 187 1.05 1.62 -9.71
C VAL A 187 1.64 1.41 -11.10
N ILE A 188 2.89 0.93 -11.20
CA ILE A 188 3.53 0.62 -12.48
C ILE A 188 2.76 -0.48 -13.23
N TYR A 189 2.28 -1.50 -12.52
CA TYR A 189 1.46 -2.56 -13.13
C TYR A 189 0.11 -2.03 -13.65
N LYS A 190 -0.48 -1.06 -12.95
CA LYS A 190 -1.80 -0.53 -13.27
C LYS A 190 -1.78 0.54 -14.37
N GLU A 191 -0.73 1.35 -14.43
CA GLU A 191 -0.58 2.40 -15.43
C GLU A 191 -0.27 1.83 -16.81
N SER A 192 -0.96 2.33 -17.84
CA SER A 192 -0.82 1.84 -19.22
C SER A 192 0.45 2.34 -19.91
N SER A 193 1.04 3.43 -19.41
CA SER A 193 2.24 4.05 -19.99
C SER A 193 3.35 4.18 -18.96
N TRP A 194 4.58 3.88 -19.40
CA TRP A 194 5.76 3.95 -18.54
C TRP A 194 6.05 5.36 -18.05
N ILE A 195 5.70 6.39 -18.84
CA ILE A 195 5.85 7.80 -18.46
C ILE A 195 4.88 8.16 -17.32
N SER A 196 3.60 7.79 -17.44
CA SER A 196 2.62 8.03 -16.37
C SER A 196 3.01 7.26 -15.10
N GLY A 197 3.41 6.00 -15.23
CA GLY A 197 3.94 5.21 -14.11
C GLY A 197 5.13 5.88 -13.43
N PHE A 198 6.11 6.38 -14.19
CA PHE A 198 7.26 7.09 -13.65
C PHE A 198 6.86 8.39 -12.92
N ILE A 199 5.95 9.18 -13.51
CA ILE A 199 5.44 10.41 -12.87
C ILE A 199 4.76 10.08 -11.55
N TRP A 200 3.93 9.05 -11.50
CA TRP A 200 3.25 8.65 -10.26
C TRP A 200 4.21 8.12 -9.21
N VAL A 201 5.22 7.35 -9.58
CA VAL A 201 6.27 6.91 -8.65
C VAL A 201 7.03 8.10 -8.07
N LEU A 202 7.38 9.09 -8.89
CA LEU A 202 8.01 10.32 -8.42
C LEU A 202 7.10 11.07 -7.43
N LEU A 203 5.82 11.19 -7.74
CA LEU A 203 4.83 11.82 -6.86
C LEU A 203 4.69 11.06 -5.53
N LEU A 204 4.66 9.73 -5.54
CA LEU A 204 4.62 8.90 -4.33
C LEU A 204 5.87 9.10 -3.46
N ILE A 205 7.05 9.21 -4.05
CA ILE A 205 8.30 9.44 -3.32
C ILE A 205 8.32 10.85 -2.69
N CYS A 206 7.80 11.85 -3.40
CA CYS A 206 7.83 13.25 -2.96
C CYS A 206 6.72 13.62 -1.96
N PHE A 207 5.51 13.09 -2.14
CA PHE A 207 4.31 13.51 -1.41
C PHE A 207 3.59 12.37 -0.70
N GLY A 208 4.09 11.14 -0.81
CA GLY A 208 3.65 10.03 0.03
C GLY A 208 2.16 9.72 -0.09
N GLY A 209 1.49 9.79 1.05
CA GLY A 209 0.07 9.54 1.26
C GLY A 209 -0.84 10.50 0.51
N VAL A 210 -0.44 11.75 0.28
CA VAL A 210 -1.23 12.68 -0.55
C VAL A 210 -1.35 12.14 -1.97
N SER A 211 -0.23 11.74 -2.57
CA SER A 211 -0.20 11.15 -3.91
C SER A 211 -0.85 9.77 -3.96
N THR A 212 -0.69 8.97 -2.90
CA THR A 212 -1.36 7.66 -2.77
C THR A 212 -2.88 7.82 -2.82
N CYS A 213 -3.44 8.72 -2.01
CA CYS A 213 -4.86 9.04 -1.99
C CYS A 213 -5.32 9.61 -3.34
N ALA A 214 -4.56 10.55 -3.92
CA ALA A 214 -4.89 11.14 -5.22
C ALA A 214 -4.95 10.07 -6.34
N PHE A 215 -3.99 9.14 -6.36
CA PHE A 215 -3.97 8.03 -7.30
C PHE A 215 -5.20 7.13 -7.13
N ILE A 216 -5.50 6.71 -5.91
CA ILE A 216 -6.65 5.84 -5.63
C ILE A 216 -7.97 6.53 -5.99
N VAL A 217 -8.10 7.82 -5.68
CA VAL A 217 -9.30 8.60 -6.02
C VAL A 217 -9.44 8.73 -7.55
N LYS A 218 -8.36 9.02 -8.29
CA LYS A 218 -8.35 9.00 -9.76
C LYS A 218 -8.88 7.67 -10.31
N GLU A 219 -8.43 6.56 -9.74
CA GLU A 219 -8.85 5.22 -10.19
C GLU A 219 -10.30 4.91 -9.79
N LEU A 220 -10.72 5.32 -8.60
CA LEU A 220 -12.10 5.18 -8.17
C LEU A 220 -13.07 5.99 -9.03
N PHE A 221 -12.68 7.12 -9.60
CA PHE A 221 -13.52 7.92 -10.50
C PHE A 221 -13.76 7.27 -11.86
N GLN A 222 -12.90 6.32 -12.28
CA GLN A 222 -13.09 5.55 -13.51
C GLN A 222 -14.16 4.44 -13.34
N LEU A 223 -14.53 4.10 -12.10
CA LEU A 223 -15.54 3.10 -11.81
C LEU A 223 -16.94 3.70 -11.71
N THR A 224 -17.96 2.93 -12.08
CA THR A 224 -19.36 3.25 -11.83
C THR A 224 -19.72 2.91 -10.38
N SER A 225 -20.72 3.56 -9.81
CA SER A 225 -21.19 3.28 -8.44
C SER A 225 -21.68 1.84 -8.24
N GLN A 226 -22.03 1.12 -9.31
CA GLN A 226 -22.47 -0.27 -9.24
C GLN A 226 -21.31 -1.27 -9.36
N ASP A 227 -20.12 -0.79 -9.75
CA ASP A 227 -18.97 -1.64 -9.98
C ASP A 227 -18.38 -2.15 -8.65
N PRO A 228 -17.84 -3.38 -8.64
CA PRO A 228 -17.20 -3.90 -7.45
C PRO A 228 -15.86 -3.19 -7.20
N LEU A 229 -15.61 -2.84 -5.93
CA LEU A 229 -14.46 -2.03 -5.53
C LEU A 229 -13.09 -2.67 -5.86
N TYR A 230 -13.02 -4.00 -5.96
CA TYR A 230 -11.76 -4.68 -6.28
C TYR A 230 -11.25 -4.37 -7.70
N LEU A 231 -12.08 -3.85 -8.61
CA LEU A 231 -11.64 -3.44 -9.95
C LEU A 231 -10.60 -2.31 -9.88
N VAL A 232 -10.57 -1.53 -8.80
CA VAL A 232 -9.50 -0.54 -8.56
C VAL A 232 -8.12 -1.20 -8.58
N LEU A 233 -7.99 -2.46 -8.15
CA LEU A 233 -6.69 -3.14 -8.09
C LEU A 233 -6.16 -3.54 -9.47
N LEU A 234 -7.04 -3.69 -10.46
CA LEU A 234 -6.71 -4.25 -11.77
C LEU A 234 -6.28 -3.18 -12.77
N ASN A 235 -5.49 -3.59 -13.76
CA ASN A 235 -5.25 -2.76 -14.94
C ASN A 235 -6.50 -2.71 -15.83
N ASN A 236 -6.57 -1.71 -16.72
CA ASN A 236 -7.75 -1.48 -17.55
C ASN A 236 -8.10 -2.65 -18.47
N LEU A 237 -7.11 -3.39 -18.99
CA LEU A 237 -7.34 -4.56 -19.83
C LEU A 237 -8.05 -5.66 -19.05
N ASN A 238 -7.51 -6.05 -17.89
CA ASN A 238 -8.06 -7.08 -17.02
C ASN A 238 -9.43 -6.67 -16.45
N SER A 239 -9.65 -5.38 -16.18
CA SER A 239 -10.95 -4.86 -15.76
C SER A 239 -12.02 -5.05 -16.84
N ILE A 240 -11.71 -4.75 -18.11
CA ILE A 240 -12.64 -4.93 -19.23
C ILE A 240 -12.97 -6.41 -19.44
N TYR A 241 -11.97 -7.30 -19.37
CA TYR A 241 -12.20 -8.75 -19.50
C TYR A 241 -13.13 -9.29 -18.42
N VAL A 242 -12.96 -8.87 -17.16
CA VAL A 242 -13.84 -9.29 -16.06
C VAL A 242 -15.26 -8.79 -16.24
N CYS A 243 -15.45 -7.53 -16.67
CA CYS A 243 -16.78 -7.00 -16.96
C CYS A 243 -17.47 -7.73 -18.13
N LEU A 244 -16.72 -8.08 -19.18
CA LEU A 244 -17.26 -8.83 -20.33
C LEU A 244 -17.60 -10.28 -19.98
N SER A 245 -16.84 -10.92 -19.09
CA SER A 245 -17.12 -12.30 -18.64
C SER A 245 -18.27 -12.39 -17.62
N SER A 246 -18.74 -11.24 -17.10
CA SER A 246 -19.79 -11.15 -16.09
C SER A 246 -21.19 -10.87 -16.69
N ASN A 247 -21.27 -10.56 -17.98
CA ASN A 247 -22.50 -10.34 -18.75
C ASN A 247 -22.79 -11.54 -19.66
#